data_AF-A0A1F8M9X9-F1
#
_entry.id   AF-A0A1F8M9X9-F1
#
_cell.length_a   1.000
_cell.length_b   1.000
_cell.length_c   1.000
_cell.angle_alpha   90.00
_cell.angle_beta   90.00
_cell.angle_gamma   90.00
#
_symmetry.space_group_name_H-M   'P 1'
#
loop_
_entity.id
_entity.type
_entity.pdbx_description
1 polymer ?
#
loop_
_entity_poly.entity_id
_entity_poly.type
_entity_poly.pdbx_seq_one_letter_code
_entity_poly.pdbx_strand_id
1 'polypeptide(L)'
;MNIRIKAAGIVFISLVFFLAISTDSSAAQNRPQTQVAMVKRVSIASDGMQGNGMSSNPFISDDEHYVVFTSYASNLVDGDTNTHTDAFVHDLLTGETRRVSVASDGTQGNDQSFSGSLSADGHFVVFNSWADNLVPGDTNYLSDVFVRDMLSGQTTLVSLDSNGVKGNGWSRGSSLSADGRFVAFTSNSTNLVEGDTNPFDDVYVHDRSTGQTTRVSVASDGTQSNNHSWGSSISADGRYVVFVSNASNLVAGDTNGTRDTFVHDRETGETTRVSVTSDGIQANAASLSASISADGRYVVFDSFASNLVVGDTNQTNDIFVHDRLTGETTRVSVANNGTEGDGYSGGPSISADGQFVAFQSDASNLVVGDTNGTSDIFLHNRVTHETSRVSITSHGGQGNAGCFASAISATGRYVAFNSDASNLVTGDTNFLFDVFLRDMEGVSIPGIDFYPHLDGYGFGNDSGGNLGNFTESDAQRMFGDEAVCSSFYTSQCRFDRQAMLWSTYADRSLLSGRSDGMASTSMRFFKSLDTHPWIDYTYLLGPEDEVLTTWQGESITTTVQSNIAFFSVEGLLPPVQDYKELIRQDNPTQILTETISVLSNGAPDPLILFIRPTINSAGHTVTPYGYTNQG
;
A
#
# COMPACT_ATOMS: atom_id res chain seq x y z
N MET A 1 28.15 56.96 32.15
CA MET A 1 28.13 58.32 31.55
C MET A 1 28.97 58.26 30.28
N ASN A 2 28.33 58.54 29.15
CA ASN A 2 28.60 57.94 27.85
C ASN A 2 29.72 58.61 27.03
N ILE A 3 30.37 57.80 26.18
CA ILE A 3 31.39 58.19 25.21
C ILE A 3 30.93 57.81 23.79
N ARG A 4 30.94 58.84 22.92
CA ARG A 4 31.22 58.91 21.46
C ARG A 4 30.26 58.37 20.39
N ILE A 5 29.59 59.35 19.76
CA ILE A 5 29.54 59.73 18.32
C ILE A 5 30.30 58.85 17.30
N LYS A 6 29.63 58.55 16.17
CA LYS A 6 30.20 58.61 14.79
C LYS A 6 29.10 58.76 13.72
N ALA A 7 29.38 59.62 12.73
CA ALA A 7 28.62 59.83 11.51
C ALA A 7 29.44 59.39 10.29
N ALA A 8 28.75 59.02 9.20
CA ALA A 8 28.99 59.40 7.79
C ALA A 8 28.81 58.26 6.75
N GLY A 9 28.02 58.57 5.70
CA GLY A 9 28.27 58.15 4.31
C GLY A 9 27.43 57.00 3.74
N ILE A 10 26.37 57.30 2.97
CA ILE A 10 25.76 56.36 2.01
C ILE A 10 25.80 57.00 0.61
N VAL A 11 26.36 56.24 -0.34
CA VAL A 11 26.55 56.57 -1.75
C VAL A 11 25.30 56.19 -2.54
N PHE A 12 24.81 57.10 -3.39
CA PHE A 12 23.74 56.86 -4.38
C PHE A 12 24.34 56.22 -5.64
N ILE A 13 23.84 55.03 -6.02
CA ILE A 13 24.00 54.46 -7.36
C ILE A 13 22.60 54.28 -7.95
N SER A 14 22.31 55.02 -9.01
CA SER A 14 21.12 54.87 -9.84
C SER A 14 21.29 53.67 -10.76
N LEU A 15 20.39 52.68 -10.67
CA LEU A 15 20.22 51.67 -11.71
C LEU A 15 18.75 51.67 -12.17
N VAL A 16 18.56 52.02 -13.43
CA VAL A 16 17.28 52.02 -14.15
C VAL A 16 17.01 50.58 -14.60
N PHE A 17 15.90 49.99 -14.17
CA PHE A 17 15.34 48.77 -14.76
C PHE A 17 14.02 49.10 -15.45
N PHE A 18 13.93 48.74 -16.73
CA PHE A 18 12.75 48.88 -17.57
C PHE A 18 11.63 47.97 -17.06
N LEU A 19 10.45 48.57 -16.84
CA LEU A 19 9.20 47.91 -16.56
C LEU A 19 8.59 47.44 -17.88
N ALA A 20 8.56 46.13 -18.13
CA ALA A 20 7.72 45.53 -19.17
C ALA A 20 6.47 44.95 -18.49
N ILE A 21 5.33 45.58 -18.78
CA ILE A 21 4.00 45.13 -18.40
C ILE A 21 3.63 44.00 -19.38
N SER A 22 3.47 42.77 -18.89
CA SER A 22 2.64 41.76 -19.57
C SER A 22 1.45 41.42 -18.68
N THR A 23 0.29 41.94 -19.05
CA THR A 23 -1.00 41.44 -18.58
C THR A 23 -1.26 40.12 -19.30
N ASP A 24 -1.08 39.00 -18.61
CA ASP A 24 -1.64 37.73 -19.08
C ASP A 24 -2.61 37.19 -18.03
N SER A 25 -3.89 37.32 -18.36
CA SER A 25 -5.03 36.75 -17.68
C SER A 25 -5.24 35.34 -18.21
N SER A 26 -4.65 34.35 -17.55
CA SER A 26 -5.19 32.99 -17.53
C SER A 26 -4.92 32.39 -16.16
N ALA A 27 -5.80 32.70 -15.22
CA ALA A 27 -5.98 31.87 -14.03
C ALA A 27 -6.54 30.53 -14.51
N ALA A 28 -5.66 29.63 -14.95
CA ALA A 28 -5.93 28.21 -14.88
C ALA A 28 -6.21 27.92 -13.41
N GLN A 29 -7.47 27.64 -13.08
CA GLN A 29 -7.83 27.09 -11.78
C GLN A 29 -7.07 25.76 -11.66
N ASN A 30 -5.94 25.76 -10.95
CA ASN A 30 -5.38 24.56 -10.37
C ASN A 30 -6.43 24.00 -9.42
N ARG A 31 -7.32 23.15 -9.92
CA ARG A 31 -8.10 22.26 -9.08
C ARG A 31 -7.10 21.26 -8.51
N PRO A 32 -6.88 21.21 -7.18
CA PRO A 32 -6.04 20.17 -6.60
C PRO A 32 -6.66 18.82 -6.96
N GLN A 33 -5.90 17.97 -7.66
CA GLN A 33 -6.25 16.58 -7.83
C GLN A 33 -6.33 15.97 -6.42
N THR A 34 -7.53 15.70 -5.94
CA THR A 34 -7.72 15.14 -4.60
C THR A 34 -7.53 13.64 -4.71
N GLN A 35 -6.28 13.18 -4.63
CA GLN A 35 -5.95 11.77 -4.45
C GLN A 35 -6.79 11.25 -3.26
N VAL A 36 -7.70 10.31 -3.51
CA VAL A 36 -8.52 9.71 -2.45
C VAL A 36 -8.10 8.27 -2.37
N ALA A 37 -7.47 7.98 -1.24
CA ALA A 37 -7.04 6.66 -0.88
C ALA A 37 -8.20 5.64 -0.99
N MET A 38 -7.89 4.41 -1.38
CA MET A 38 -8.88 3.31 -1.53
C MET A 38 -8.63 2.23 -0.49
N VAL A 39 -9.69 1.71 0.11
CA VAL A 39 -9.61 0.55 1.04
C VAL A 39 -10.17 -0.69 0.36
N LYS A 40 -9.46 -1.82 0.49
CA LYS A 40 -9.89 -3.14 0.01
C LYS A 40 -9.75 -4.20 1.08
N ARG A 41 -10.57 -5.25 1.02
CA ARG A 41 -10.38 -6.46 1.84
C ARG A 41 -9.32 -7.33 1.17
N VAL A 42 -8.38 -7.83 1.97
CA VAL A 42 -7.29 -8.72 1.55
C VAL A 42 -7.50 -10.16 2.03
N SER A 43 -8.24 -10.33 3.13
CA SER A 43 -8.69 -11.64 3.62
C SER A 43 -9.83 -12.23 2.75
N ILE A 44 -9.51 -12.46 1.48
CA ILE A 44 -10.40 -13.02 0.45
C ILE A 44 -9.79 -14.28 -0.14
N ALA A 45 -10.63 -15.18 -0.65
CA ALA A 45 -10.20 -16.26 -1.53
C ALA A 45 -9.78 -15.72 -2.91
N SER A 46 -9.07 -16.52 -3.70
CA SER A 46 -8.58 -16.13 -5.03
C SER A 46 -9.70 -15.82 -6.05
N ASP A 47 -10.94 -16.19 -5.76
CA ASP A 47 -12.13 -15.83 -6.53
C ASP A 47 -12.85 -14.58 -6.00
N GLY A 48 -12.27 -13.89 -5.01
CA GLY A 48 -12.80 -12.69 -4.39
C GLY A 48 -13.76 -12.93 -3.22
N MET A 49 -14.10 -14.18 -2.89
CA MET A 49 -15.02 -14.46 -1.79
C MET A 49 -14.43 -14.06 -0.43
N GLN A 50 -15.25 -13.42 0.42
CA GLN A 50 -14.91 -13.11 1.82
C GLN A 50 -14.59 -14.38 2.62
N GLY A 51 -13.56 -14.32 3.46
CA GLY A 51 -13.28 -15.36 4.46
C GLY A 51 -14.46 -15.57 5.43
N ASN A 52 -14.76 -16.82 5.75
CA ASN A 52 -15.84 -17.20 6.67
C ASN A 52 -15.41 -17.26 8.15
N GLY A 53 -14.19 -16.83 8.45
CA GLY A 53 -13.57 -16.83 9.77
C GLY A 53 -12.74 -15.58 10.02
N MET A 54 -12.43 -15.31 11.28
CA MET A 54 -11.67 -14.12 11.69
C MET A 54 -10.27 -14.12 11.07
N SER A 55 -9.84 -12.97 10.57
CA SER A 55 -8.52 -12.70 10.01
C SER A 55 -7.86 -11.51 10.71
N SER A 56 -6.57 -11.61 11.00
CA SER A 56 -5.83 -10.59 11.76
C SER A 56 -4.33 -10.59 11.47
N ASN A 57 -3.59 -9.68 12.13
CA ASN A 57 -2.13 -9.59 12.14
C ASN A 57 -1.51 -9.49 10.73
N PRO A 58 -1.91 -8.49 9.92
CA PRO A 58 -1.33 -8.32 8.60
C PRO A 58 0.10 -7.79 8.65
N PHE A 59 0.92 -8.19 7.67
CA PHE A 59 2.18 -7.53 7.31
C PHE A 59 2.26 -7.36 5.79
N ILE A 60 2.97 -6.33 5.33
CA ILE A 60 3.12 -5.99 3.91
C ILE A 60 4.60 -6.14 3.52
N SER A 61 4.89 -6.67 2.33
CA SER A 61 6.24 -6.66 1.77
C SER A 61 6.68 -5.24 1.39
N ASP A 62 7.98 -4.98 1.42
CA ASP A 62 8.54 -3.66 1.06
C ASP A 62 8.30 -3.31 -0.42
N ASP A 63 8.20 -4.31 -1.29
CA ASP A 63 7.85 -4.17 -2.71
C ASP A 63 6.34 -3.98 -2.95
N GLU A 64 5.53 -4.02 -1.88
CA GLU A 64 4.09 -3.72 -1.90
C GLU A 64 3.25 -4.73 -2.71
N HIS A 65 3.80 -5.92 -2.97
CA HIS A 65 3.11 -6.96 -3.74
C HIS A 65 2.40 -7.99 -2.88
N TYR A 66 2.82 -8.19 -1.63
CA TYR A 66 2.31 -9.29 -0.80
C TYR A 66 1.81 -8.78 0.55
N VAL A 67 0.70 -9.36 1.00
CA VAL A 67 0.20 -9.20 2.37
C VAL A 67 0.10 -10.57 3.00
N VAL A 68 0.83 -10.79 4.09
CA VAL A 68 0.67 -12.00 4.91
C VAL A 68 -0.28 -11.70 6.07
N PHE A 69 -1.12 -12.66 6.44
CA PHE A 69 -2.06 -12.52 7.55
C PHE A 69 -2.41 -13.88 8.16
N THR A 70 -2.98 -13.82 9.35
CA THR A 70 -3.49 -14.97 10.10
C THR A 70 -4.99 -15.09 9.85
N SER A 71 -5.53 -16.30 9.63
CA SER A 71 -6.97 -16.48 9.49
C SER A 71 -7.49 -17.82 10.01
N TYR A 72 -8.69 -17.80 10.58
CA TYR A 72 -9.49 -18.98 10.95
C TYR A 72 -10.46 -19.40 9.83
N ALA A 73 -10.45 -18.70 8.69
CA ALA A 73 -11.39 -18.95 7.60
C ALA A 73 -11.03 -20.22 6.83
N SER A 74 -12.00 -21.14 6.72
CA SER A 74 -11.84 -22.42 6.02
C SER A 74 -12.07 -22.36 4.51
N ASN A 75 -12.38 -21.18 3.97
CA ASN A 75 -12.73 -20.98 2.57
C ASN A 75 -11.78 -20.03 1.83
N LEU A 76 -10.65 -19.60 2.41
CA LEU A 76 -9.68 -18.76 1.71
C LEU A 76 -8.90 -19.53 0.65
N VAL A 77 -8.70 -20.83 0.87
CA VAL A 77 -8.07 -21.75 -0.09
C VAL A 77 -8.77 -23.10 -0.04
N ASP A 78 -8.73 -23.84 -1.15
CA ASP A 78 -9.21 -25.21 -1.18
C ASP A 78 -8.38 -26.11 -0.24
N GLY A 79 -9.05 -27.09 0.38
CA GLY A 79 -8.38 -28.06 1.23
C GLY A 79 -7.99 -27.52 2.62
N ASP A 80 -8.55 -26.40 3.07
CA ASP A 80 -8.55 -26.08 4.50
C ASP A 80 -9.46 -27.05 5.27
N THR A 81 -8.85 -27.92 6.07
CA THR A 81 -9.59 -28.97 6.79
C THR A 81 -9.22 -29.10 8.26
N ASN A 82 -8.19 -28.41 8.74
CA ASN A 82 -7.67 -28.59 10.09
C ASN A 82 -8.54 -27.91 11.17
N THR A 83 -9.46 -27.00 10.81
CA THR A 83 -10.28 -26.22 11.76
C THR A 83 -9.46 -25.37 12.74
N HIS A 84 -8.20 -25.12 12.39
CA HIS A 84 -7.26 -24.30 13.15
C HIS A 84 -6.97 -23.02 12.38
N THR A 85 -6.42 -22.04 13.09
CA THR A 85 -5.90 -20.83 12.46
C THR A 85 -4.69 -21.18 11.60
N ASP A 86 -4.61 -20.58 10.42
CA ASP A 86 -3.52 -20.73 9.48
C ASP A 86 -2.89 -19.38 9.09
N ALA A 87 -1.67 -19.43 8.58
CA ALA A 87 -0.98 -18.28 8.00
C ALA A 87 -1.18 -18.29 6.48
N PHE A 88 -1.57 -17.15 5.92
CA PHE A 88 -1.86 -16.96 4.50
C PHE A 88 -1.07 -15.80 3.94
N VAL A 89 -0.82 -15.83 2.63
CA VAL A 89 -0.31 -14.70 1.85
C VAL A 89 -1.29 -14.40 0.72
N HIS A 90 -1.59 -13.12 0.53
CA HIS A 90 -2.35 -12.61 -0.61
C HIS A 90 -1.42 -11.81 -1.51
N ASP A 91 -1.42 -12.15 -2.79
CA ASP A 91 -0.71 -11.45 -3.84
C ASP A 91 -1.59 -10.32 -4.39
N LEU A 92 -1.17 -9.09 -4.19
CA LEU A 92 -1.90 -7.88 -4.59
C LEU A 92 -1.90 -7.64 -6.10
N LEU A 93 -0.97 -8.26 -6.83
CA LEU A 93 -0.88 -8.15 -8.29
C LEU A 93 -1.80 -9.15 -8.98
N THR A 94 -1.83 -10.39 -8.49
CA THR A 94 -2.61 -11.48 -9.11
C THR A 94 -3.98 -11.71 -8.47
N GLY A 95 -4.17 -11.24 -7.23
CA GLY A 95 -5.36 -11.51 -6.42
C GLY A 95 -5.38 -12.91 -5.81
N GLU A 96 -4.28 -13.66 -5.89
CA GLU A 96 -4.21 -15.03 -5.40
C GLU A 96 -3.93 -15.09 -3.89
N THR A 97 -4.71 -15.88 -3.16
CA THR A 97 -4.47 -16.21 -1.76
C THR A 97 -3.91 -17.63 -1.63
N ARG A 98 -2.82 -17.78 -0.88
CA ARG A 98 -2.14 -19.08 -0.64
C ARG A 98 -1.93 -19.31 0.84
N ARG A 99 -2.09 -20.55 1.32
CA ARG A 99 -1.67 -20.95 2.68
C ARG A 99 -0.15 -21.09 2.72
N VAL A 100 0.46 -20.46 3.72
CA VAL A 100 1.91 -20.47 3.98
C VAL A 100 2.26 -21.54 5.02
N SER A 101 1.38 -21.82 5.98
CA SER A 101 1.52 -22.85 7.01
C SER A 101 1.35 -24.29 6.47
N VAL A 102 2.22 -24.65 5.53
CA VAL A 102 2.27 -25.98 4.91
C VAL A 102 3.68 -26.58 4.98
N ALA A 103 3.79 -27.91 4.97
CA ALA A 103 5.06 -28.61 4.79
C ALA A 103 5.62 -28.41 3.37
N SER A 104 6.88 -28.81 3.14
CA SER A 104 7.52 -28.70 1.81
C SER A 104 6.81 -29.46 0.69
N ASP A 105 6.01 -30.47 1.02
CA ASP A 105 5.18 -31.22 0.06
C ASP A 105 3.77 -30.64 -0.13
N GLY A 106 3.47 -29.51 0.52
CA GLY A 106 2.17 -28.84 0.47
C GLY A 106 1.14 -29.34 1.49
N THR A 107 1.49 -30.32 2.33
CA THR A 107 0.59 -30.81 3.38
C THR A 107 0.27 -29.69 4.39
N GLN A 108 -1.01 -29.49 4.73
CA GLN A 108 -1.46 -28.51 5.72
C GLN A 108 -0.88 -28.82 7.11
N GLY A 109 -0.48 -27.79 7.85
CA GLY A 109 -0.15 -27.89 9.27
C GLY A 109 -1.31 -28.48 10.08
N ASN A 110 -1.04 -29.39 11.00
CA ASN A 110 -2.07 -30.09 11.77
C ASN A 110 -2.49 -29.38 13.07
N ASP A 111 -1.99 -28.18 13.34
CA ASP A 111 -2.35 -27.34 14.49
C ASP A 111 -2.21 -25.84 14.13
N GLN A 112 -2.52 -24.96 15.08
CA GLN A 112 -2.57 -23.51 14.90
C GLN A 112 -1.25 -22.92 14.41
N SER A 113 -1.37 -22.08 13.37
CA SER A 113 -0.27 -21.30 12.80
C SER A 113 -0.64 -19.82 12.76
N PHE A 114 0.34 -18.96 13.03
CA PHE A 114 0.19 -17.51 13.09
C PHE A 114 1.22 -16.86 12.18
N SER A 115 0.78 -15.93 11.34
CA SER A 115 1.66 -15.17 10.44
C SER A 115 2.66 -14.33 11.24
N GLY A 116 3.91 -14.33 10.78
CA GLY A 116 4.91 -13.33 11.12
C GLY A 116 5.08 -12.35 9.96
N SER A 117 6.31 -11.87 9.76
CA SER A 117 6.67 -10.96 8.67
C SER A 117 7.03 -11.67 7.35
N LEU A 118 7.42 -10.89 6.33
CA LEU A 118 7.91 -11.35 5.04
C LEU A 118 9.14 -10.54 4.60
N SER A 119 9.92 -11.08 3.65
CA SER A 119 11.06 -10.37 3.06
C SER A 119 10.57 -9.22 2.18
N ALA A 120 11.48 -8.32 1.81
CA ALA A 120 11.16 -7.13 1.02
C ALA A 120 10.47 -7.46 -0.31
N ASP A 121 10.82 -8.59 -0.92
CA ASP A 121 10.27 -9.12 -2.17
C ASP A 121 9.18 -10.18 -1.97
N GLY A 122 8.77 -10.44 -0.72
CA GLY A 122 7.82 -11.50 -0.36
C GLY A 122 8.27 -12.93 -0.64
N HIS A 123 9.52 -13.15 -1.03
CA HIS A 123 10.08 -14.47 -1.33
C HIS A 123 10.14 -15.38 -0.09
N PHE A 124 10.42 -14.82 1.09
CA PHE A 124 10.43 -15.56 2.34
C PHE A 124 9.33 -15.05 3.26
N VAL A 125 8.54 -15.97 3.81
CA VAL A 125 7.53 -15.67 4.83
C VAL A 125 7.89 -16.41 6.10
N VAL A 126 7.98 -15.69 7.22
CA VAL A 126 8.18 -16.28 8.54
C VAL A 126 6.84 -16.42 9.25
N PHE A 127 6.65 -17.54 9.95
CA PHE A 127 5.44 -17.82 10.72
C PHE A 127 5.80 -18.68 11.93
N ASN A 128 4.94 -18.69 12.95
CA ASN A 128 5.07 -19.66 14.04
C ASN A 128 3.90 -20.62 14.05
N SER A 129 4.14 -21.87 14.47
CA SER A 129 3.13 -22.92 14.41
C SER A 129 3.31 -23.93 15.54
N TRP A 130 2.20 -24.44 16.04
CA TRP A 130 2.12 -25.59 16.96
C TRP A 130 2.10 -26.93 16.23
N ALA A 131 2.05 -26.92 14.89
CA ALA A 131 1.97 -28.11 14.08
C ALA A 131 3.28 -28.92 14.13
N ASP A 132 3.17 -30.22 14.36
CA ASP A 132 4.30 -31.15 14.43
C ASP A 132 4.63 -31.81 13.07
N ASN A 133 3.91 -31.45 12.02
CA ASN A 133 4.01 -32.05 10.70
C ASN A 133 4.57 -31.13 9.61
N LEU A 134 5.01 -29.91 9.93
CA LEU A 134 5.55 -28.95 8.96
C LEU A 134 6.96 -29.31 8.48
N VAL A 135 7.77 -29.91 9.35
CA VAL A 135 9.10 -30.42 9.02
C VAL A 135 9.34 -31.77 9.70
N PRO A 136 10.16 -32.67 9.12
CA PRO A 136 10.54 -33.91 9.79
C PRO A 136 11.31 -33.63 11.09
N GLY A 137 10.95 -34.34 12.16
CA GLY A 137 11.67 -34.23 13.44
C GLY A 137 11.17 -33.12 14.36
N ASP A 138 10.09 -32.42 13.99
CA ASP A 138 9.34 -31.63 14.94
C ASP A 138 8.59 -32.57 15.91
N THR A 139 9.05 -32.66 17.17
CA THR A 139 8.47 -33.61 18.15
C THR A 139 8.29 -33.02 19.54
N ASN A 140 8.43 -31.71 19.72
CA ASN A 140 8.32 -31.08 21.04
C ASN A 140 6.86 -30.70 21.39
N TYR A 141 5.94 -30.69 20.41
CA TYR A 141 4.54 -30.27 20.56
C TYR A 141 4.41 -28.85 21.13
N LEU A 142 5.39 -27.99 20.85
CA LEU A 142 5.39 -26.58 21.23
C LEU A 142 5.34 -25.73 19.97
N SER A 143 4.97 -24.46 20.14
CA SER A 143 5.06 -23.50 19.04
C SER A 143 6.51 -23.31 18.62
N ASP A 144 6.77 -23.37 17.32
CA ASP A 144 8.08 -23.16 16.73
C ASP A 144 8.04 -22.16 15.58
N VAL A 145 9.20 -21.62 15.20
CA VAL A 145 9.31 -20.60 14.15
C VAL A 145 9.81 -21.25 12.87
N PHE A 146 9.10 -21.02 11.77
CA PHE A 146 9.38 -21.57 10.46
C PHE A 146 9.52 -20.46 9.43
N VAL A 147 10.30 -20.71 8.39
CA VAL A 147 10.32 -19.89 7.17
C VAL A 147 9.85 -20.73 6.00
N ARG A 148 8.92 -20.17 5.24
CA ARG A 148 8.48 -20.66 3.94
C ARG A 148 9.19 -19.89 2.85
N ASP A 149 9.89 -20.61 1.98
CA ASP A 149 10.36 -20.10 0.70
C ASP A 149 9.22 -20.20 -0.32
N MET A 150 8.74 -19.06 -0.78
CA MET A 150 7.61 -18.92 -1.70
C MET A 150 7.96 -19.27 -3.15
N LEU A 151 9.25 -19.33 -3.50
CA LEU A 151 9.72 -19.69 -4.84
C LEU A 151 9.94 -21.20 -4.97
N SER A 152 10.67 -21.79 -4.03
CA SER A 152 11.00 -23.23 -4.05
C SER A 152 9.92 -24.09 -3.39
N GLY A 153 9.05 -23.49 -2.59
CA GLY A 153 8.07 -24.22 -1.82
C GLY A 153 8.70 -25.07 -0.71
N GLN A 154 9.80 -24.61 -0.10
CA GLN A 154 10.42 -25.27 1.04
C GLN A 154 10.00 -24.62 2.36
N THR A 155 9.69 -25.44 3.36
CA THR A 155 9.43 -25.01 4.75
C THR A 155 10.57 -25.50 5.63
N THR A 156 11.20 -24.58 6.35
CA THR A 156 12.35 -24.86 7.22
C THR A 156 12.14 -24.33 8.63
N LEU A 157 12.52 -25.12 9.63
CA LEU A 157 12.53 -24.71 11.04
C LEU A 157 13.69 -23.74 11.32
N VAL A 158 13.41 -22.71 12.10
CA VAL A 158 14.34 -21.62 12.42
C VAL A 158 14.67 -21.53 13.91
N SER A 159 13.77 -22.01 14.80
CA SER A 159 14.01 -22.12 16.25
C SER A 159 14.99 -23.27 16.58
N LEU A 160 16.21 -23.16 16.07
CA LEU A 160 17.31 -24.11 16.18
C LEU A 160 18.52 -23.43 16.83
N ASP A 161 19.38 -24.21 17.49
CA ASP A 161 20.72 -23.79 17.88
C ASP A 161 21.68 -23.74 16.66
N SER A 162 22.92 -23.29 16.87
CA SER A 162 23.92 -23.18 15.80
C SER A 162 24.42 -24.54 15.26
N ASN A 163 24.00 -25.67 15.84
CA ASN A 163 24.29 -27.02 15.37
C ASN A 163 23.08 -27.66 14.67
N GLY A 164 21.98 -26.92 14.51
CA GLY A 164 20.73 -27.42 13.93
C GLY A 164 19.87 -28.24 14.90
N VAL A 165 20.14 -28.17 16.21
CA VAL A 165 19.33 -28.83 17.24
C VAL A 165 18.16 -27.93 17.60
N LYS A 166 16.95 -28.48 17.59
CA LYS A 166 15.72 -27.77 17.91
C LYS A 166 15.70 -27.21 19.35
N GLY A 167 15.07 -26.05 19.50
CA GLY A 167 14.73 -25.47 20.80
C GLY A 167 13.84 -26.39 21.65
N ASN A 168 14.14 -26.49 22.95
CA ASN A 168 13.40 -27.30 23.91
C ASN A 168 12.20 -26.57 24.55
N GLY A 169 11.96 -25.32 24.15
CA GLY A 169 10.88 -24.46 24.61
C GLY A 169 10.04 -23.95 23.43
N TRP A 170 9.03 -23.14 23.72
CA TRP A 170 8.20 -22.50 22.70
C TRP A 170 8.91 -21.27 22.13
N SER A 171 8.67 -21.01 20.85
CA SER A 171 9.20 -19.89 20.09
C SER A 171 8.07 -19.19 19.31
N ARG A 172 8.07 -17.85 19.31
CA ARG A 172 7.03 -17.02 18.68
C ARG A 172 7.57 -15.65 18.27
N GLY A 173 6.71 -14.86 17.61
CA GLY A 173 6.92 -13.43 17.39
C GLY A 173 8.15 -13.18 16.55
N SER A 174 7.99 -13.29 15.24
CA SER A 174 9.10 -13.32 14.29
C SER A 174 9.11 -12.11 13.36
N SER A 175 10.29 -11.52 13.17
CA SER A 175 10.58 -10.50 12.17
C SER A 175 11.76 -10.90 11.28
N LEU A 176 11.77 -10.42 10.04
CA LEU A 176 12.69 -10.84 8.99
C LEU A 176 13.45 -9.63 8.42
N SER A 177 14.74 -9.81 8.09
CA SER A 177 15.48 -8.82 7.30
C SER A 177 14.96 -8.75 5.86
N ALA A 178 15.24 -7.65 5.15
CA ALA A 178 14.72 -7.40 3.81
C ALA A 178 15.11 -8.48 2.80
N ASP A 179 16.32 -9.04 2.92
CA ASP A 179 16.82 -10.14 2.09
C ASP A 179 16.35 -11.54 2.55
N GLY A 180 15.58 -11.62 3.64
CA GLY A 180 15.14 -12.87 4.23
C GLY A 180 16.22 -13.67 4.97
N ARG A 181 17.43 -13.14 5.16
CA ARG A 181 18.55 -13.87 5.76
C ARG A 181 18.43 -14.02 7.28
N PHE A 182 18.10 -12.94 7.98
CA PHE A 182 18.08 -12.91 9.43
C PHE A 182 16.65 -12.97 9.95
N VAL A 183 16.38 -13.90 10.86
CA VAL A 183 15.09 -14.04 11.53
C VAL A 183 15.27 -13.71 12.99
N ALA A 184 14.66 -12.62 13.48
CA ALA A 184 14.57 -12.33 14.90
C ALA A 184 13.31 -12.99 15.50
N PHE A 185 13.43 -13.64 16.65
CA PHE A 185 12.31 -14.31 17.31
C PHE A 185 12.45 -14.35 18.83
N THR A 186 11.33 -14.51 19.53
CA THR A 186 11.28 -14.70 20.99
C THR A 186 11.21 -16.19 21.31
N SER A 187 11.97 -16.66 22.31
CA SER A 187 11.91 -18.06 22.77
C SER A 187 12.20 -18.17 24.26
N ASN A 188 11.59 -19.18 24.91
CA ASN A 188 11.93 -19.60 26.27
C ASN A 188 12.81 -20.86 26.31
N SER A 189 13.33 -21.28 25.15
CA SER A 189 14.19 -22.46 25.02
C SER A 189 15.54 -22.21 25.67
N THR A 190 15.97 -23.12 26.55
CA THR A 190 17.24 -23.01 27.29
C THR A 190 18.45 -23.57 26.53
N ASN A 191 18.29 -23.93 25.25
CA ASN A 191 19.31 -24.63 24.47
C ASN A 191 19.57 -24.04 23.09
N LEU A 192 19.03 -22.86 22.76
CA LEU A 192 19.30 -22.20 21.47
C LEU A 192 20.70 -21.61 21.40
N VAL A 193 21.27 -21.24 22.55
CA VAL A 193 22.64 -20.78 22.71
C VAL A 193 23.28 -21.41 23.94
N GLU A 194 24.61 -21.57 23.92
CA GLU A 194 25.34 -22.00 25.11
C GLU A 194 25.27 -20.93 26.20
N GLY A 195 25.13 -21.36 27.46
CA GLY A 195 25.11 -20.43 28.60
C GLY A 195 23.76 -19.75 28.82
N ASP A 196 22.70 -20.18 28.13
CA ASP A 196 21.34 -19.87 28.57
C ASP A 196 21.08 -20.48 29.94
N THR A 197 20.89 -19.61 30.93
CA THR A 197 20.86 -19.97 32.35
C THR A 197 19.72 -19.30 33.10
N ASN A 198 18.99 -18.39 32.46
CA ASN A 198 17.83 -17.76 33.08
C ASN A 198 16.55 -18.56 32.73
N PRO A 199 15.45 -18.37 33.48
CA PRO A 199 14.16 -19.00 33.16
C PRO A 199 13.23 -18.09 32.33
N PHE A 200 13.78 -17.06 31.68
CA PHE A 200 13.02 -15.99 31.07
C PHE A 200 12.95 -16.11 29.56
N ASP A 201 11.99 -15.42 28.95
CA ASP A 201 11.95 -15.32 27.49
C ASP A 201 13.09 -14.43 27.02
N ASP A 202 13.77 -14.85 25.97
CA ASP A 202 14.86 -14.13 25.35
C ASP A 202 14.57 -13.88 23.87
N VAL A 203 15.25 -12.87 23.31
CA VAL A 203 15.20 -12.58 21.88
C VAL A 203 16.45 -13.13 21.23
N TYR A 204 16.25 -13.84 20.13
CA TYR A 204 17.29 -14.50 19.33
C TYR A 204 17.25 -14.01 17.89
N VAL A 205 18.38 -14.12 17.20
CA VAL A 205 18.47 -14.00 15.75
C VAL A 205 19.10 -15.26 15.18
N HIS A 206 18.43 -15.87 14.20
CA HIS A 206 18.98 -16.95 13.38
C HIS A 206 19.40 -16.41 12.02
N ASP A 207 20.66 -16.63 11.66
CA ASP A 207 21.20 -16.36 10.33
C ASP A 207 21.02 -17.60 9.45
N ARG A 208 20.03 -17.55 8.54
CA ARG A 208 19.68 -18.66 7.65
C ARG A 208 20.79 -19.03 6.67
N SER A 209 21.73 -18.13 6.40
CA SER A 209 22.83 -18.39 5.47
C SER A 209 23.98 -19.18 6.11
N THR A 210 24.22 -18.97 7.41
CA THR A 210 25.30 -19.62 8.16
C THR A 210 24.82 -20.71 9.11
N GLY A 211 23.53 -20.72 9.43
CA GLY A 211 22.92 -21.56 10.46
C GLY A 211 23.18 -21.07 11.88
N GLN A 212 23.79 -19.90 12.07
CA GLN A 212 24.16 -19.41 13.40
C GLN A 212 22.95 -18.80 14.13
N THR A 213 22.76 -19.19 15.38
CA THR A 213 21.78 -18.58 16.30
C THR A 213 22.50 -17.82 17.41
N THR A 214 22.12 -16.56 17.61
CA THR A 214 22.69 -15.66 18.63
C THR A 214 21.60 -15.02 19.47
N ARG A 215 21.79 -14.90 20.79
CA ARG A 215 20.92 -14.10 21.65
C ARG A 215 21.21 -12.62 21.46
N VAL A 216 20.17 -11.81 21.33
CA VAL A 216 20.26 -10.35 21.21
C VAL A 216 19.74 -9.60 22.45
N SER A 217 18.96 -10.26 23.32
CA SER A 217 18.58 -9.74 24.65
C SER A 217 19.75 -9.81 25.64
N VAL A 218 20.84 -9.10 25.32
CA VAL A 218 22.07 -9.04 26.11
C VAL A 218 22.49 -7.59 26.35
N ALA A 219 23.22 -7.33 27.43
CA ALA A 219 23.93 -6.07 27.64
C ALA A 219 25.14 -5.97 26.69
N SER A 220 25.73 -4.78 26.57
CA SER A 220 26.88 -4.54 25.66
C SER A 220 28.15 -5.35 25.99
N ASP A 221 28.22 -5.95 27.18
CA ASP A 221 29.30 -6.87 27.57
C ASP A 221 28.97 -8.36 27.32
N GLY A 222 27.82 -8.63 26.70
CA GLY A 222 27.31 -9.98 26.42
C GLY A 222 26.51 -10.61 27.58
N THR A 223 26.36 -9.91 28.72
CA THR A 223 25.57 -10.43 29.84
C THR A 223 24.10 -10.57 29.44
N GLN A 224 23.54 -11.77 29.60
CA GLN A 224 22.13 -12.07 29.36
C GLN A 224 21.18 -11.20 30.23
N SER A 225 20.00 -10.85 29.70
CA SER A 225 18.94 -10.19 30.47
C SER A 225 18.57 -10.97 31.73
N ASN A 226 18.27 -10.24 32.80
CA ASN A 226 17.83 -10.77 34.09
C ASN A 226 16.30 -10.86 34.24
N ASN A 227 15.55 -10.66 33.16
CA ASN A 227 14.09 -10.74 33.10
C ASN A 227 13.64 -10.97 31.64
N HIS A 228 12.35 -11.19 31.42
CA HIS A 228 11.76 -11.46 30.11
C HIS A 228 12.04 -10.32 29.09
N SER A 229 12.32 -10.72 27.84
CA SER A 229 12.47 -9.87 26.66
C SER A 229 11.64 -10.42 25.49
N TRP A 230 10.96 -9.57 24.71
CA TRP A 230 10.07 -9.99 23.62
C TRP A 230 9.81 -8.85 22.61
N GLY A 231 9.00 -9.12 21.58
CA GLY A 231 8.47 -8.11 20.65
C GLY A 231 9.54 -7.52 19.73
N SER A 232 10.29 -8.39 19.04
CA SER A 232 11.44 -7.99 18.23
C SER A 232 11.09 -7.51 16.82
N SER A 233 11.70 -6.41 16.39
CA SER A 233 11.74 -5.94 14.98
C SER A 233 13.19 -5.77 14.55
N ILE A 234 13.50 -6.09 13.29
CA ILE A 234 14.86 -6.09 12.75
C ILE A 234 14.99 -5.13 11.56
N SER A 235 16.13 -4.44 11.42
CA SER A 235 16.43 -3.56 10.28
C SER A 235 16.60 -4.37 8.98
N ALA A 236 16.51 -3.68 7.83
CA ALA A 236 16.53 -4.32 6.51
C ALA A 236 17.83 -5.10 6.25
N ASP A 237 18.96 -4.61 6.73
CA ASP A 237 20.27 -5.27 6.65
C ASP A 237 20.49 -6.35 7.74
N GLY A 238 19.55 -6.50 8.67
CA GLY A 238 19.66 -7.42 9.79
C GLY A 238 20.57 -6.96 10.93
N ARG A 239 21.12 -5.74 10.90
CA ARG A 239 22.10 -5.26 11.87
C ARG A 239 21.48 -4.86 13.20
N TYR A 240 20.40 -4.09 13.18
CA TYR A 240 19.78 -3.54 14.38
C TYR A 240 18.53 -4.34 14.73
N VAL A 241 18.46 -4.81 15.97
CA VAL A 241 17.25 -5.44 16.50
C VAL A 241 16.70 -4.58 17.62
N VAL A 242 15.49 -4.06 17.44
CA VAL A 242 14.73 -3.45 18.53
C VAL A 242 13.92 -4.52 19.25
N PHE A 243 13.86 -4.44 20.57
CA PHE A 243 13.05 -5.32 21.40
C PHE A 243 12.64 -4.62 22.69
N VAL A 244 11.66 -5.20 23.36
CA VAL A 244 11.13 -4.69 24.62
C VAL A 244 11.53 -5.64 25.75
N SER A 245 11.93 -5.11 26.91
CA SER A 245 12.41 -5.94 28.03
C SER A 245 12.03 -5.40 29.41
N ASN A 246 11.78 -6.32 30.35
CA ASN A 246 11.63 -6.03 31.78
C ASN A 246 12.99 -6.04 32.53
N ALA A 247 14.09 -6.25 31.82
CA ALA A 247 15.39 -6.51 32.42
C ALA A 247 16.11 -5.21 32.81
N SER A 248 16.50 -5.10 34.07
CA SER A 248 17.19 -3.92 34.62
C SER A 248 18.69 -3.88 34.38
N ASN A 249 19.24 -4.89 33.69
CA ASN A 249 20.68 -5.08 33.52
C ASN A 249 21.17 -4.94 32.07
N LEU A 250 20.29 -4.62 31.12
CA LEU A 250 20.68 -4.46 29.70
C LEU A 250 21.50 -3.20 29.45
N VAL A 251 21.25 -2.14 30.23
CA VAL A 251 22.03 -0.90 30.24
C VAL A 251 22.29 -0.44 31.67
N ALA A 252 23.37 0.29 31.88
CA ALA A 252 23.62 0.91 33.18
C ALA A 252 22.59 2.01 33.47
N GLY A 253 22.11 2.07 34.72
CA GLY A 253 21.18 3.12 35.14
C GLY A 253 19.73 2.89 34.70
N ASP A 254 19.38 1.68 34.29
CA ASP A 254 17.98 1.28 34.26
C ASP A 254 17.47 1.05 35.69
N THR A 255 16.60 1.95 36.16
CA THR A 255 16.16 2.02 37.56
C THR A 255 14.67 2.27 37.72
N ASN A 256 13.92 2.38 36.63
CA ASN A 256 12.49 2.69 36.68
C ASN A 256 11.64 1.47 37.08
N GLY A 257 12.21 0.25 37.03
CA GLY A 257 11.53 -0.98 37.43
C GLY A 257 10.36 -1.34 36.52
N THR A 258 10.37 -0.83 35.29
CA THR A 258 9.31 -1.08 34.30
C THR A 258 9.91 -1.53 32.98
N ARG A 259 9.03 -1.77 32.01
CA ARG A 259 9.41 -2.28 30.71
C ARG A 259 9.94 -1.17 29.81
N ASP A 260 11.12 -1.38 29.24
CA ASP A 260 11.82 -0.42 28.39
C ASP A 260 12.04 -0.98 26.97
N THR A 261 12.27 -0.08 26.02
CA THR A 261 12.61 -0.42 24.64
C THR A 261 14.11 -0.28 24.43
N PHE A 262 14.72 -1.30 23.83
CA PHE A 262 16.15 -1.39 23.59
C PHE A 262 16.46 -1.68 22.12
N VAL A 263 17.63 -1.25 21.66
CA VAL A 263 18.22 -1.65 20.37
C VAL A 263 19.55 -2.32 20.62
N HIS A 264 19.72 -3.52 20.05
CA HIS A 264 21.00 -4.21 19.98
C HIS A 264 21.59 -4.07 18.57
N ASP A 265 22.80 -3.53 18.48
CA ASP A 265 23.61 -3.51 17.26
C ASP A 265 24.43 -4.80 17.18
N ARG A 266 24.06 -5.69 16.25
CA ARG A 266 24.68 -7.00 16.11
C ARG A 266 26.11 -6.96 15.57
N GLU A 267 26.55 -5.85 14.98
CA GLU A 267 27.92 -5.70 14.50
C GLU A 267 28.86 -5.26 15.63
N THR A 268 28.44 -4.29 16.44
CA THR A 268 29.27 -3.74 17.53
C THR A 268 29.08 -4.48 18.86
N GLY A 269 27.97 -5.21 19.01
CA GLY A 269 27.51 -5.81 20.26
C GLY A 269 26.89 -4.81 21.23
N GLU A 270 26.67 -3.56 20.82
CA GLU A 270 26.17 -2.51 21.70
C GLU A 270 24.65 -2.60 21.91
N THR A 271 24.23 -2.57 23.17
CA THR A 271 22.82 -2.45 23.57
C THR A 271 22.55 -1.07 24.15
N THR A 272 21.54 -0.38 23.60
CA THR A 272 21.13 0.97 24.01
C THR A 272 19.65 1.00 24.34
N ARG A 273 19.26 1.79 25.35
CA ARG A 273 17.85 2.07 25.64
C ARG A 273 17.38 3.25 24.80
N VAL A 274 16.24 3.09 24.13
CA VAL A 274 15.64 4.10 23.25
C VAL A 274 14.33 4.69 23.80
N SER A 275 13.74 4.07 24.84
CA SER A 275 12.67 4.68 25.65
C SER A 275 13.23 5.78 26.57
N VAL A 276 13.78 6.83 25.95
CA VAL A 276 14.42 7.97 26.61
C VAL A 276 13.90 9.29 26.03
N THR A 277 14.00 10.34 26.82
CA THR A 277 13.87 11.74 26.39
C THR A 277 15.01 12.17 25.47
N SER A 278 14.86 13.33 24.83
CA SER A 278 15.91 13.91 23.96
C SER A 278 17.23 14.24 24.68
N ASP A 279 17.23 14.35 26.01
CA ASP A 279 18.43 14.52 26.85
C ASP A 279 18.89 13.22 27.51
N GLY A 280 18.33 12.08 27.13
CA GLY A 280 18.77 10.74 27.54
C GLY A 280 18.24 10.28 28.90
N ILE A 281 17.28 10.99 29.49
CA ILE A 281 16.58 10.57 30.71
C ILE A 281 15.60 9.45 30.37
N GLN A 282 15.62 8.38 31.15
CA GLN A 282 14.72 7.22 30.99
C GLN A 282 13.24 7.58 31.12
N ALA A 283 12.41 6.84 30.38
CA ALA A 283 10.96 6.80 30.58
C ALA A 283 10.60 6.49 32.04
N ASN A 284 9.56 7.16 32.54
CA ASN A 284 9.04 6.97 33.91
C ASN A 284 7.89 5.93 34.00
N ALA A 285 7.52 5.30 32.88
CA ALA A 285 6.51 4.25 32.80
C ALA A 285 6.81 3.28 31.64
N ALA A 286 6.02 2.21 31.54
CA ALA A 286 6.26 1.10 30.62
C ALA A 286 6.10 1.51 29.14
N SER A 287 6.99 0.99 28.29
CA SER A 287 6.83 0.95 26.83
C SER A 287 6.40 -0.45 26.38
N LEU A 288 5.53 -0.58 25.37
CA LEU A 288 4.87 -1.88 25.11
C LEU A 288 5.23 -2.62 23.83
N SER A 289 5.38 -1.89 22.74
CA SER A 289 5.68 -2.40 21.41
C SER A 289 6.66 -1.45 20.73
N ALA A 290 7.44 -1.96 19.79
CA ALA A 290 8.38 -1.14 19.04
C ALA A 290 8.59 -1.67 17.61
N SER A 291 8.95 -0.77 16.71
CA SER A 291 9.32 -1.06 15.32
C SER A 291 10.49 -0.15 14.91
N ILE A 292 11.28 -0.57 13.93
CA ILE A 292 12.52 0.11 13.53
C ILE A 292 12.55 0.32 12.00
N SER A 293 13.04 1.47 11.55
CA SER A 293 13.22 1.78 10.13
C SER A 293 14.27 0.86 9.47
N ALA A 294 14.25 0.80 8.14
CA ALA A 294 15.10 -0.12 7.36
C ALA A 294 16.60 0.13 7.59
N ASP A 295 17.00 1.38 7.78
CA ASP A 295 18.38 1.80 8.09
C ASP A 295 18.73 1.67 9.59
N GLY A 296 17.78 1.30 10.43
CA GLY A 296 17.95 1.22 11.87
C GLY A 296 17.98 2.56 12.61
N ARG A 297 17.74 3.69 11.94
CA ARG A 297 17.88 5.03 12.55
C ARG A 297 16.71 5.41 13.44
N TYR A 298 15.49 5.21 12.98
CA TYR A 298 14.29 5.62 13.68
C TYR A 298 13.66 4.43 14.37
N VAL A 299 13.44 4.55 15.68
CA VAL A 299 12.66 3.57 16.45
C VAL A 299 11.35 4.21 16.85
N VAL A 300 10.24 3.62 16.43
CA VAL A 300 8.92 3.97 16.93
C VAL A 300 8.54 3.01 18.06
N PHE A 301 7.93 3.53 19.12
CA PHE A 301 7.44 2.73 20.25
C PHE A 301 6.27 3.41 20.93
N ASP A 302 5.41 2.62 21.57
CA ASP A 302 4.34 3.14 22.42
C ASP A 302 4.77 3.14 23.89
N SER A 303 4.38 4.17 24.65
CA SER A 303 4.72 4.32 26.07
C SER A 303 3.66 5.04 26.90
N PHE A 304 3.48 4.60 28.15
CA PHE A 304 2.69 5.30 29.18
C PHE A 304 3.45 6.46 29.85
N ALA A 305 4.68 6.74 29.41
CA ALA A 305 5.60 7.61 30.12
C ALA A 305 5.37 9.09 29.83
N SER A 306 4.88 9.81 30.84
CA SER A 306 4.57 11.25 30.75
C SER A 306 5.78 12.18 30.64
N ASN A 307 7.00 11.63 30.73
CA ASN A 307 8.23 12.44 30.72
C ASN A 307 9.00 12.38 29.41
N LEU A 308 8.63 11.54 28.43
CA LEU A 308 9.37 11.37 27.18
C LEU A 308 9.42 12.64 26.33
N VAL A 309 8.37 13.44 26.38
CA VAL A 309 8.30 14.79 25.78
C VAL A 309 7.66 15.77 26.76
N VAL A 310 7.94 17.05 26.57
CA VAL A 310 7.24 18.10 27.33
C VAL A 310 5.80 18.20 26.85
N GLY A 311 4.86 18.29 27.78
CA GLY A 311 3.44 18.49 27.45
C GLY A 311 2.69 17.21 27.11
N ASP A 312 3.21 16.06 27.52
CA ASP A 312 2.43 14.83 27.65
C ASP A 312 1.60 14.89 28.94
N THR A 313 0.28 15.10 28.79
CA THR A 313 -0.62 15.31 29.93
C THR A 313 -1.88 14.44 29.94
N ASN A 314 -2.06 13.61 28.91
CA ASN A 314 -3.26 12.79 28.71
C ASN A 314 -3.33 11.57 29.65
N GLN A 315 -2.24 11.22 30.35
CA GLN A 315 -2.14 10.08 31.29
C GLN A 315 -2.49 8.72 30.64
N THR A 316 -2.25 8.57 29.35
CA THR A 316 -2.50 7.33 28.62
C THR A 316 -1.28 6.97 27.77
N ASN A 317 -1.39 5.90 26.99
CA ASN A 317 -0.33 5.44 26.11
C ASN A 317 -0.26 6.31 24.86
N ASP A 318 0.94 6.72 24.49
CA ASP A 318 1.23 7.56 23.32
C ASP A 318 2.28 6.91 22.41
N ILE A 319 2.34 7.36 21.16
CA ILE A 319 3.33 6.88 20.19
C ILE A 319 4.49 7.87 20.12
N PHE A 320 5.70 7.36 20.27
CA PHE A 320 6.94 8.14 20.22
C PHE A 320 7.88 7.60 19.15
N VAL A 321 8.70 8.49 18.58
CA VAL A 321 9.82 8.15 17.71
C VAL A 321 11.11 8.69 18.32
N HIS A 322 12.09 7.82 18.48
CA HIS A 322 13.46 8.16 18.84
C HIS A 322 14.35 8.10 17.59
N ASP A 323 14.98 9.21 17.23
CA ASP A 323 16.02 9.29 16.21
C ASP A 323 17.37 8.97 16.86
N ARG A 324 17.89 7.77 16.59
CA ARG A 324 19.14 7.27 17.18
C ARG A 324 20.37 8.06 16.74
N LEU A 325 20.29 8.82 15.64
CA LEU A 325 21.40 9.63 15.16
C LEU A 325 21.50 10.97 15.91
N THR A 326 20.36 11.63 16.13
CA THR A 326 20.31 12.95 16.78
C THR A 326 20.08 12.86 18.29
N GLY A 327 19.56 11.73 18.76
CA GLY A 327 19.07 11.53 20.12
C GLY A 327 17.68 12.12 20.37
N GLU A 328 17.01 12.65 19.36
CA GLU A 328 15.73 13.33 19.52
C GLU A 328 14.56 12.35 19.71
N THR A 329 13.74 12.58 20.74
CA THR A 329 12.48 11.88 20.98
C THR A 329 11.30 12.81 20.74
N THR A 330 10.36 12.38 19.90
CA THR A 330 9.16 13.14 19.51
C THR A 330 7.91 12.28 19.67
N ARG A 331 6.78 12.90 20.05
CA ARG A 331 5.46 12.25 20.05
C ARG A 331 4.82 12.40 18.67
N VAL A 332 4.28 11.31 18.12
CA VAL A 332 3.62 11.27 16.81
C VAL A 332 2.12 10.98 16.89
N SER A 333 1.60 10.56 18.05
CA SER A 333 0.15 10.53 18.36
C SER A 333 -0.40 11.95 18.59
N VAL A 334 -0.29 12.80 17.57
CA VAL A 334 -0.70 14.21 17.60
C VAL A 334 -1.58 14.54 16.41
N ALA A 335 -2.46 15.54 16.57
CA ALA A 335 -3.19 16.15 15.45
C ALA A 335 -2.25 17.02 14.58
N ASN A 336 -2.72 17.45 13.40
CA ASN A 336 -1.93 18.26 12.45
C ASN A 336 -1.38 19.59 13.02
N ASN A 337 -1.99 20.08 14.10
CA ASN A 337 -1.55 21.29 14.78
C ASN A 337 -0.62 21.02 15.98
N GLY A 338 -0.19 19.77 16.17
CA GLY A 338 0.66 19.30 17.26
C GLY A 338 -0.07 19.05 18.59
N THR A 339 -1.40 19.15 18.63
CA THR A 339 -2.18 18.82 19.84
C THR A 339 -2.10 17.33 20.13
N GLU A 340 -1.91 16.97 21.39
CA GLU A 340 -1.86 15.56 21.81
C GLU A 340 -3.20 14.83 21.64
N GLY A 341 -3.12 13.53 21.30
CA GLY A 341 -4.27 12.65 21.34
C GLY A 341 -4.91 12.60 22.73
N ASP A 342 -6.23 12.62 22.79
CA ASP A 342 -7.02 12.56 24.04
C ASP A 342 -7.37 11.13 24.50
N GLY A 343 -6.85 10.12 23.81
CA GLY A 343 -7.13 8.70 24.03
C GLY A 343 -5.89 7.82 23.89
N TYR A 344 -6.04 6.54 24.24
CA TYR A 344 -4.98 5.53 24.13
C TYR A 344 -4.50 5.39 22.69
N SER A 345 -3.18 5.31 22.49
CA SER A 345 -2.57 4.94 21.21
C SER A 345 -1.63 3.74 21.40
N GLY A 346 -1.51 2.88 20.39
CA GLY A 346 -0.67 1.68 20.48
C GLY A 346 -0.32 1.04 19.13
N GLY A 347 0.45 -0.05 19.19
CA GLY A 347 0.79 -0.89 18.04
C GLY A 347 1.43 -0.15 16.85
N PRO A 348 2.48 0.66 17.05
CA PRO A 348 3.03 1.45 15.97
C PRO A 348 3.84 0.63 14.97
N SER A 349 3.83 1.06 13.72
CA SER A 349 4.63 0.54 12.61
C SER A 349 5.23 1.72 11.82
N ILE A 350 6.46 1.59 11.33
CA ILE A 350 7.21 2.69 10.68
C ILE A 350 7.67 2.30 9.27
N SER A 351 7.61 3.25 8.33
CA SER A 351 8.11 3.07 6.95
C SER A 351 9.64 2.90 6.91
N ALA A 352 10.15 2.37 5.80
CA ALA A 352 11.56 2.03 5.65
C ALA A 352 12.49 3.25 5.83
N ASP A 353 12.07 4.41 5.33
CA ASP A 353 12.78 5.69 5.47
C ASP A 353 12.52 6.42 6.80
N GLY A 354 11.60 5.90 7.61
CA GLY A 354 11.17 6.51 8.86
C GLY A 354 10.28 7.74 8.71
N GLN A 355 9.77 8.06 7.52
CA GLN A 355 8.91 9.22 7.29
C GLN A 355 7.50 9.02 7.86
N PHE A 356 6.92 7.85 7.68
CA PHE A 356 5.53 7.57 7.99
C PHE A 356 5.40 6.60 9.17
N VAL A 357 4.49 6.91 10.09
CA VAL A 357 4.18 6.05 11.24
C VAL A 357 2.69 5.72 11.23
N ALA A 358 2.36 4.45 11.11
CA ALA A 358 0.99 3.94 11.28
C ALA A 358 0.79 3.47 12.73
N PHE A 359 -0.37 3.76 13.32
CA PHE A 359 -0.70 3.36 14.68
C PHE A 359 -2.21 3.29 14.90
N GLN A 360 -2.66 2.53 15.89
CA GLN A 360 -4.06 2.54 16.33
C GLN A 360 -4.27 3.58 17.43
N SER A 361 -5.43 4.21 17.49
CA SER A 361 -5.78 5.15 18.56
C SER A 361 -7.27 5.22 18.85
N ASP A 362 -7.61 5.36 20.13
CA ASP A 362 -8.95 5.66 20.64
C ASP A 362 -9.22 7.18 20.71
N ALA A 363 -8.24 8.01 20.33
CA ALA A 363 -8.31 9.46 20.44
C ALA A 363 -9.28 10.07 19.42
N SER A 364 -10.23 10.86 19.91
CA SER A 364 -11.28 11.50 19.10
C SER A 364 -10.82 12.80 18.43
N ASN A 365 -9.63 13.29 18.80
CA ASN A 365 -9.15 14.62 18.42
C ASN A 365 -7.93 14.62 17.48
N LEU A 366 -7.43 13.44 17.06
CA LEU A 366 -6.30 13.36 16.12
C LEU A 366 -6.65 13.89 14.73
N VAL A 367 -7.90 13.66 14.29
CA VAL A 367 -8.45 14.24 13.07
C VAL A 367 -9.86 14.77 13.31
N VAL A 368 -10.29 15.72 12.49
CA VAL A 368 -11.66 16.22 12.54
C VAL A 368 -12.62 15.15 12.03
N GLY A 369 -13.74 14.93 12.74
CA GLY A 369 -14.78 13.99 12.30
C GLY A 369 -14.51 12.54 12.71
N ASP A 370 -13.62 12.32 13.69
CA ASP A 370 -13.60 11.08 14.44
C ASP A 370 -14.70 11.08 15.51
N THR A 371 -15.72 10.24 15.32
CA THR A 371 -16.95 10.27 16.12
C THR A 371 -17.52 8.89 16.48
N ASN A 372 -16.89 7.80 16.03
CA ASN A 372 -17.41 6.44 16.25
C ASN A 372 -17.14 5.92 17.68
N GLY A 373 -16.25 6.55 18.43
CA GLY A 373 -15.93 6.18 19.80
C GLY A 373 -15.23 4.82 19.93
N THR A 374 -14.51 4.40 18.89
CA THR A 374 -13.73 3.16 18.86
C THR A 374 -12.33 3.42 18.31
N SER A 375 -11.46 2.41 18.38
CA SER A 375 -10.08 2.52 17.89
C SER A 375 -10.07 2.63 16.38
N ASP A 376 -9.32 3.60 15.85
CA ASP A 376 -9.11 3.82 14.44
C ASP A 376 -7.62 3.73 14.10
N ILE A 377 -7.29 3.49 12.82
CA ILE A 377 -5.90 3.48 12.36
C ILE A 377 -5.55 4.86 11.82
N PHE A 378 -4.41 5.39 12.24
CA PHE A 378 -3.88 6.67 11.83
C PHE A 378 -2.52 6.52 11.17
N LEU A 379 -2.20 7.45 10.28
CA LEU A 379 -0.90 7.61 9.66
C LEU A 379 -0.39 9.02 9.96
N HIS A 380 0.79 9.12 10.58
CA HIS A 380 1.48 10.39 10.80
C HIS A 380 2.69 10.51 9.86
N ASN A 381 2.72 11.56 9.05
CA ASN A 381 3.87 11.96 8.26
C ASN A 381 4.77 12.89 9.11
N ARG A 382 5.93 12.38 9.52
CA ARG A 382 6.85 13.09 10.41
C ARG A 382 7.51 14.32 9.77
N VAL A 383 7.51 14.41 8.44
CA VAL A 383 8.11 15.54 7.70
C VAL A 383 7.12 16.68 7.53
N THR A 384 5.86 16.36 7.20
CA THR A 384 4.80 17.37 7.01
C THR A 384 4.01 17.67 8.28
N HIS A 385 4.16 16.84 9.31
CA HIS A 385 3.37 16.82 10.55
C HIS A 385 1.86 16.60 10.30
N GLU A 386 1.53 15.90 9.21
CA GLU A 386 0.15 15.57 8.87
C GLU A 386 -0.23 14.21 9.46
N THR A 387 -1.35 14.18 10.17
CA THR A 387 -2.02 13.00 10.69
C THR A 387 -3.32 12.79 9.93
N SER A 388 -3.47 11.59 9.38
CA SER A 388 -4.65 11.18 8.61
C SER A 388 -5.22 9.87 9.15
N ARG A 389 -6.54 9.73 9.18
CA ARG A 389 -7.19 8.45 9.51
C ARG A 389 -7.18 7.53 8.29
N VAL A 390 -6.59 6.36 8.44
CA VAL A 390 -6.43 5.30 7.45
C VAL A 390 -7.69 4.44 7.35
N SER A 391 -8.33 4.14 8.49
CA SER A 391 -9.53 3.29 8.63
C SER A 391 -10.82 3.99 8.17
N ILE A 392 -10.79 4.53 6.95
CA ILE A 392 -11.93 5.14 6.29
C ILE A 392 -12.37 4.31 5.10
N THR A 393 -13.64 4.41 4.76
CA THR A 393 -14.20 3.82 3.54
C THR A 393 -13.54 4.45 2.30
N SER A 394 -13.67 3.82 1.13
CA SER A 394 -13.14 4.38 -0.13
C SER A 394 -13.78 5.74 -0.51
N HIS A 395 -14.87 6.11 0.16
CA HIS A 395 -15.53 7.41 0.01
C HIS A 395 -15.21 8.42 1.13
N GLY A 396 -14.27 8.08 2.02
CA GLY A 396 -13.87 8.93 3.13
C GLY A 396 -14.80 8.90 4.34
N GLY A 397 -15.76 7.96 4.39
CA GLY A 397 -16.60 7.75 5.57
C GLY A 397 -15.83 7.06 6.70
N GLN A 398 -16.24 7.27 7.95
CA GLN A 398 -15.67 6.56 9.10
C GLN A 398 -16.14 5.10 9.15
N GLY A 399 -15.25 4.19 9.56
CA GLY A 399 -15.61 2.82 9.92
C GLY A 399 -16.58 2.77 11.12
N ASN A 400 -17.51 1.82 11.14
CA ASN A 400 -18.52 1.69 12.18
C ASN A 400 -18.12 0.76 13.34
N ALA A 401 -16.90 0.24 13.35
CA ALA A 401 -16.35 -0.61 14.39
C ALA A 401 -14.81 -0.43 14.49
N GLY A 402 -14.20 -1.13 15.44
CA GLY A 402 -12.81 -0.91 15.82
C GLY A 402 -11.81 -1.44 14.79
N CYS A 403 -10.65 -0.79 14.70
CA CYS A 403 -9.55 -1.18 13.83
C CYS A 403 -8.27 -1.36 14.65
N PHE A 404 -7.51 -2.43 14.37
CA PHE A 404 -6.32 -2.82 15.13
C PHE A 404 -5.20 -3.33 14.21
N ALA A 405 -4.01 -3.51 14.79
CA ALA A 405 -2.82 -4.13 14.19
C ALA A 405 -2.43 -3.54 12.82
N SER A 406 -2.01 -2.27 12.81
CA SER A 406 -1.53 -1.61 11.60
C SER A 406 -0.16 -2.11 11.17
N ALA A 407 0.00 -2.40 9.88
CA ALA A 407 1.28 -2.59 9.21
C ALA A 407 1.40 -1.62 8.03
N ILE A 408 2.57 -1.01 7.86
CA ILE A 408 2.84 -0.04 6.80
C ILE A 408 3.86 -0.60 5.80
N SER A 409 3.72 -0.28 4.52
CA SER A 409 4.72 -0.61 3.51
C SER A 409 5.98 0.25 3.64
N ALA A 410 7.07 -0.18 2.99
CA ALA A 410 8.34 0.53 2.99
C ALA A 410 8.23 1.99 2.55
N THR A 411 7.38 2.30 1.58
CA THR A 411 7.19 3.67 1.07
C THR A 411 6.19 4.49 1.87
N GLY A 412 5.40 3.84 2.74
CA GLY A 412 4.26 4.45 3.40
C GLY A 412 2.98 4.54 2.56
N ARG A 413 3.01 4.05 1.31
CA ARG A 413 1.85 4.04 0.42
C ARG A 413 0.74 3.12 0.89
N TYR A 414 1.06 1.92 1.37
CA TYR A 414 0.04 0.97 1.81
C TYR A 414 0.03 0.82 3.32
N VAL A 415 -1.18 0.80 3.89
CA VAL A 415 -1.40 0.48 5.31
C VAL A 415 -2.43 -0.64 5.41
N ALA A 416 -2.02 -1.77 5.98
CA ALA A 416 -2.87 -2.92 6.27
C ALA A 416 -3.31 -2.88 7.73
N PHE A 417 -4.53 -3.33 8.00
CA PHE A 417 -5.09 -3.37 9.35
C PHE A 417 -6.22 -4.40 9.41
N ASN A 418 -6.61 -4.82 10.62
CA ASN A 418 -7.80 -5.64 10.79
C ASN A 418 -8.94 -4.87 11.44
N SER A 419 -10.18 -5.17 11.03
CA SER A 419 -11.39 -4.53 11.58
C SER A 419 -12.60 -5.45 11.44
N ASP A 420 -13.57 -5.31 12.32
CA ASP A 420 -14.91 -5.91 12.23
C ASP A 420 -15.96 -4.91 11.69
N ALA A 421 -15.50 -3.77 11.14
CA ALA A 421 -16.35 -2.73 10.61
C ALA A 421 -17.01 -3.17 9.29
N SER A 422 -18.32 -3.33 9.31
CA SER A 422 -19.11 -3.81 8.18
C SER A 422 -19.26 -2.80 7.03
N ASN A 423 -18.75 -1.58 7.18
CA ASN A 423 -18.89 -0.51 6.19
C ASN A 423 -17.57 -0.04 5.57
N LEU A 424 -16.42 -0.63 5.92
CA LEU A 424 -15.14 -0.27 5.29
C LEU A 424 -15.14 -0.57 3.80
N VAL A 425 -15.68 -1.72 3.42
CA VAL A 425 -15.89 -2.15 2.02
C VAL A 425 -17.33 -2.62 1.84
N THR A 426 -17.83 -2.58 0.61
CA THR A 426 -19.10 -3.22 0.27
C THR A 426 -18.97 -4.73 0.37
N GLY A 427 -20.03 -5.43 0.77
CA GLY A 427 -20.02 -6.89 0.84
C GLY A 427 -19.26 -7.45 2.05
N ASP A 428 -19.00 -6.64 3.08
CA ASP A 428 -18.77 -7.18 4.41
C ASP A 428 -20.08 -7.68 5.03
N THR A 429 -20.18 -8.99 5.22
CA THR A 429 -21.41 -9.61 5.72
C THR A 429 -21.19 -10.55 6.90
N ASN A 430 -19.94 -10.81 7.28
CA ASN A 430 -19.61 -11.79 8.30
C ASN A 430 -19.55 -11.19 9.73
N PHE A 431 -19.40 -9.86 9.87
CA PHE A 431 -19.19 -9.18 11.17
C PHE A 431 -18.03 -9.76 12.00
N LEU A 432 -17.06 -10.38 11.33
CA LEU A 432 -15.84 -10.88 11.92
C LEU A 432 -14.72 -9.90 11.61
N PHE A 433 -13.62 -10.01 12.36
CA PHE A 433 -12.40 -9.32 11.96
C PHE A 433 -11.96 -9.81 10.58
N ASP A 434 -11.78 -8.88 9.66
CA ASP A 434 -11.18 -9.09 8.36
C ASP A 434 -9.92 -8.23 8.26
N VAL A 435 -9.00 -8.64 7.38
CA VAL A 435 -7.84 -7.83 7.00
C VAL A 435 -8.18 -6.95 5.80
N PHE A 436 -7.89 -5.65 5.95
CA PHE A 436 -8.03 -4.60 4.95
C PHE A 436 -6.67 -3.99 4.60
N LEU A 437 -6.60 -3.38 3.42
CA LEU A 437 -5.45 -2.62 2.93
C LEU A 437 -5.93 -1.29 2.38
N ARG A 438 -5.29 -0.20 2.80
CA ARG A 438 -5.52 1.16 2.33
C ARG A 438 -4.35 1.60 1.44
N ASP A 439 -4.63 2.01 0.21
CA ASP A 439 -3.67 2.72 -0.66
C ASP A 439 -3.77 4.22 -0.40
N MET A 440 -2.74 4.81 0.20
CA MET A 440 -2.66 6.23 0.56
C MET A 440 -2.47 7.16 -0.65
N GLU A 441 -2.16 6.61 -1.84
CA GLU A 441 -1.93 7.33 -3.09
C GLU A 441 -3.02 7.08 -4.16
N GLY A 442 -4.20 6.59 -3.77
CA GLY A 442 -5.31 6.32 -4.70
C GLY A 442 -5.64 7.49 -5.64
N VAL A 443 -5.50 7.31 -6.95
CA VAL A 443 -5.78 8.36 -7.94
C VAL A 443 -7.29 8.57 -8.07
N SER A 444 -7.78 9.76 -7.72
CA SER A 444 -9.06 10.23 -8.24
C SER A 444 -8.85 10.71 -9.67
N ILE A 445 -9.70 10.34 -10.62
CA ILE A 445 -9.75 10.99 -11.93
C ILE A 445 -10.74 12.15 -11.84
N PRO A 446 -10.31 13.42 -11.84
CA PRO A 446 -11.22 14.55 -11.95
C PRO A 446 -11.58 14.75 -13.42
N GLY A 447 -12.88 14.70 -13.78
CA GLY A 447 -13.35 15.17 -15.10
C GLY A 447 -14.01 14.16 -16.05
N ILE A 448 -14.54 13.04 -15.56
CA ILE A 448 -15.63 12.35 -16.29
C ILE A 448 -16.95 12.94 -15.76
N ASP A 449 -17.47 13.96 -16.45
CA ASP A 449 -18.66 14.71 -16.06
C ASP A 449 -19.94 13.85 -16.14
N PHE A 450 -20.41 13.33 -15.00
CA PHE A 450 -21.75 12.74 -14.85
C PHE A 450 -22.71 13.75 -14.22
N TYR A 451 -23.46 14.53 -15.00
CA TYR A 451 -24.41 15.51 -14.46
C TYR A 451 -25.78 14.88 -14.11
N PRO A 452 -26.26 15.02 -12.85
CA PRO A 452 -27.64 14.75 -12.48
C PRO A 452 -28.48 16.03 -12.61
N HIS A 453 -29.66 15.96 -13.24
CA HIS A 453 -30.69 17.00 -13.05
C HIS A 453 -31.99 16.38 -12.53
N LEU A 454 -32.65 17.17 -11.69
CA LEU A 454 -33.75 16.85 -10.78
C LEU A 454 -34.88 16.00 -11.38
N ASP A 455 -35.30 15.00 -10.58
CA ASP A 455 -36.45 14.10 -10.72
C ASP A 455 -36.21 12.68 -11.29
N GLY A 456 -35.00 12.14 -11.14
CA GLY A 456 -34.76 10.69 -11.26
C GLY A 456 -33.64 10.32 -12.23
N TYR A 457 -32.99 9.19 -11.93
CA TYR A 457 -31.80 8.69 -12.63
C TYR A 457 -32.10 8.30 -14.09
N GLY A 458 -31.51 8.97 -15.07
CA GLY A 458 -31.57 8.59 -16.50
C GLY A 458 -30.58 9.40 -17.36
N PHE A 459 -30.19 8.87 -18.51
CA PHE A 459 -29.40 9.61 -19.51
C PHE A 459 -30.31 10.62 -20.22
N GLY A 460 -30.00 11.91 -20.13
CA GLY A 460 -30.67 12.98 -20.88
C GLY A 460 -29.80 13.50 -22.02
N ASN A 461 -30.37 13.55 -23.22
CA ASN A 461 -29.95 14.45 -24.31
C ASN A 461 -30.80 15.73 -24.19
N ASP A 462 -30.28 16.89 -24.60
CA ASP A 462 -30.99 18.19 -24.72
C ASP A 462 -32.29 18.17 -25.57
N SER A 463 -32.73 16.99 -26.02
CA SER A 463 -34.00 16.74 -26.73
C SER A 463 -35.06 15.97 -25.92
N GLY A 464 -34.85 15.72 -24.61
CA GLY A 464 -35.93 15.31 -23.70
C GLY A 464 -36.46 13.87 -23.81
N GLY A 465 -35.68 12.94 -24.35
CA GLY A 465 -36.04 11.51 -24.42
C GLY A 465 -35.31 10.67 -23.36
N ASN A 466 -36.07 10.00 -22.47
CA ASN A 466 -35.54 9.12 -21.42
C ASN A 466 -34.82 7.88 -21.98
N LEU A 467 -33.58 7.67 -21.56
CA LEU A 467 -32.85 6.40 -21.64
C LEU A 467 -32.52 5.94 -20.21
N GLY A 468 -32.84 4.67 -19.90
CA GLY A 468 -33.00 4.15 -18.54
C GLY A 468 -31.81 4.28 -17.57
N ASN A 469 -32.11 4.01 -16.29
CA ASN A 469 -31.26 4.25 -15.12
C ASN A 469 -29.90 3.54 -15.20
N PHE A 470 -28.81 4.27 -14.93
CA PHE A 470 -27.45 3.75 -14.71
C PHE A 470 -27.20 3.62 -13.21
N THR A 471 -26.82 2.44 -12.74
CA THR A 471 -26.66 2.12 -11.31
C THR A 471 -25.20 1.88 -10.93
N GLU A 472 -24.87 1.92 -9.63
CA GLU A 472 -23.57 1.45 -9.11
C GLU A 472 -23.27 0.03 -9.56
N SER A 473 -24.29 -0.84 -9.66
CA SER A 473 -24.14 -2.19 -10.20
C SER A 473 -23.76 -2.22 -11.69
N ASP A 474 -24.09 -1.19 -12.45
CA ASP A 474 -23.67 -1.06 -13.85
C ASP A 474 -22.24 -0.55 -13.96
N ALA A 475 -21.82 0.34 -13.05
CA ALA A 475 -20.41 0.76 -12.93
C ALA A 475 -19.51 -0.41 -12.51
N GLN A 476 -19.91 -1.17 -11.49
CA GLN A 476 -19.19 -2.38 -11.05
C GLN A 476 -19.13 -3.46 -12.15
N ARG A 477 -20.22 -3.65 -12.91
CA ARG A 477 -20.20 -4.54 -14.09
C ARG A 477 -19.26 -4.06 -15.20
N MET A 478 -19.06 -2.75 -15.35
CA MET A 478 -18.26 -2.17 -16.43
C MET A 478 -16.78 -2.08 -16.08
N PHE A 479 -16.46 -1.82 -14.83
CA PHE A 479 -15.12 -1.42 -14.39
C PHE A 479 -14.61 -2.26 -13.21
N GLY A 480 -15.32 -3.34 -12.83
CA GLY A 480 -14.98 -4.19 -11.68
C GLY A 480 -15.53 -3.65 -10.35
N ASP A 481 -15.47 -4.46 -9.30
CA ASP A 481 -15.98 -4.11 -7.97
C ASP A 481 -15.29 -2.87 -7.36
N GLU A 482 -14.12 -2.51 -7.91
CA GLU A 482 -13.30 -1.33 -7.61
C GLU A 482 -13.90 -0.01 -8.13
N ALA A 483 -14.96 -0.07 -8.92
CA ALA A 483 -15.63 1.10 -9.49
C ALA A 483 -16.63 1.69 -8.49
N VAL A 484 -16.30 2.83 -7.90
CA VAL A 484 -17.11 3.41 -6.82
C VAL A 484 -17.45 4.88 -7.06
N CYS A 485 -18.72 5.24 -6.90
CA CYS A 485 -19.20 6.61 -7.11
C CYS A 485 -19.57 7.26 -5.77
N SER A 486 -18.85 8.33 -5.40
CA SER A 486 -18.90 8.93 -4.05
C SER A 486 -20.09 9.86 -3.80
N SER A 487 -20.75 10.34 -4.86
CA SER A 487 -21.96 11.18 -4.74
C SER A 487 -22.68 11.32 -6.08
N PHE A 488 -23.98 11.01 -6.08
CA PHE A 488 -24.88 11.12 -7.23
C PHE A 488 -25.37 12.54 -7.52
N TYR A 489 -24.90 13.55 -6.77
CA TYR A 489 -25.23 14.97 -6.97
C TYR A 489 -24.04 15.81 -7.47
N THR A 490 -22.82 15.26 -7.42
CA THR A 490 -21.57 16.00 -7.67
C THR A 490 -20.66 15.37 -8.72
N SER A 491 -21.17 14.40 -9.50
CA SER A 491 -20.46 13.88 -10.69
C SER A 491 -19.12 13.20 -10.42
N GLN A 492 -18.95 12.56 -9.26
CA GLN A 492 -17.68 11.92 -8.89
C GLN A 492 -17.80 10.39 -8.89
N CYS A 493 -17.48 9.77 -10.03
CA CYS A 493 -17.19 8.34 -10.11
C CYS A 493 -15.67 8.13 -10.14
N ARG A 494 -15.18 7.12 -9.44
CA ARG A 494 -13.76 6.86 -9.19
C ARG A 494 -13.44 5.42 -9.60
N PHE A 495 -12.28 5.24 -10.22
CA PHE A 495 -11.81 3.96 -10.74
C PHE A 495 -10.35 3.77 -10.34
N ASP A 496 -9.95 2.54 -10.05
CA ASP A 496 -8.54 2.19 -9.91
C ASP A 496 -7.83 2.16 -11.28
N ARG A 497 -6.51 2.35 -11.27
CA ARG A 497 -5.60 2.06 -12.38
C ARG A 497 -5.75 0.60 -12.85
N GLN A 498 -6.03 -0.34 -11.94
CA GLN A 498 -6.26 -1.76 -12.26
C GLN A 498 -7.62 -2.01 -12.95
N ALA A 499 -8.69 -1.35 -12.50
CA ALA A 499 -10.01 -1.33 -13.17
C ALA A 499 -9.95 -0.92 -14.66
N MET A 500 -8.99 -0.06 -15.05
CA MET A 500 -8.80 0.35 -16.45
C MET A 500 -8.08 -0.71 -17.33
N LEU A 501 -7.36 -1.67 -16.73
CA LEU A 501 -6.62 -2.72 -17.45
C LEU A 501 -7.54 -3.83 -17.99
N TRP A 502 -8.76 -3.96 -17.46
CA TRP A 502 -9.74 -4.99 -17.86
C TRP A 502 -10.16 -4.94 -19.34
N SER A 503 -9.90 -3.84 -20.05
CA SER A 503 -10.10 -3.81 -21.50
C SER A 503 -9.18 -4.77 -22.28
N THR A 504 -8.16 -5.33 -21.63
CA THR A 504 -7.20 -6.25 -22.26
C THR A 504 -7.41 -7.73 -21.94
N TYR A 505 -8.21 -8.08 -20.93
CA TYR A 505 -8.42 -9.47 -20.46
C TYR A 505 -9.81 -10.04 -20.85
N ALA A 506 -10.25 -9.79 -22.08
CA ALA A 506 -11.37 -10.53 -22.66
C ALA A 506 -10.88 -11.93 -23.08
N ASP A 507 -10.82 -12.87 -22.12
CA ASP A 507 -10.63 -14.29 -22.42
C ASP A 507 -11.73 -14.77 -23.38
N ARG A 508 -11.32 -15.19 -24.57
CA ARG A 508 -12.20 -15.64 -25.67
C ARG A 508 -12.93 -16.95 -25.38
N SER A 509 -12.64 -17.63 -24.28
CA SER A 509 -13.22 -18.95 -23.99
C SER A 509 -14.49 -18.94 -23.13
N LEU A 510 -14.76 -17.87 -22.38
CA LEU A 510 -15.79 -17.88 -21.32
C LEU A 510 -17.11 -17.16 -21.64
N LEU A 511 -17.24 -16.46 -22.77
CA LEU A 511 -18.40 -15.59 -23.02
C LEU A 511 -19.02 -15.81 -24.40
N SER A 512 -19.70 -16.96 -24.58
CA SER A 512 -20.67 -17.10 -25.66
C SER A 512 -21.91 -16.24 -25.35
N GLY A 513 -21.97 -15.03 -25.93
CA GLY A 513 -23.21 -14.28 -26.08
C GLY A 513 -23.49 -13.12 -25.11
N ARG A 514 -22.50 -12.52 -24.43
CA ARG A 514 -22.72 -11.37 -23.52
C ARG A 514 -22.02 -10.05 -23.89
N SER A 515 -21.29 -9.96 -25.01
CA SER A 515 -20.48 -8.77 -25.35
C SER A 515 -21.15 -7.72 -26.27
N ASP A 516 -22.32 -7.99 -26.83
CA ASP A 516 -23.00 -7.02 -27.72
C ASP A 516 -23.48 -5.74 -26.99
N GLY A 517 -23.64 -5.80 -25.67
CA GLY A 517 -24.10 -4.66 -24.85
C GLY A 517 -23.02 -3.62 -24.51
N MET A 518 -21.75 -4.03 -24.42
CA MET A 518 -20.69 -3.16 -23.88
C MET A 518 -20.04 -2.29 -24.96
N ALA A 519 -19.81 -2.83 -26.17
CA ALA A 519 -19.29 -2.04 -27.29
C ALA A 519 -20.32 -1.04 -27.85
N SER A 520 -21.61 -1.40 -27.80
CA SER A 520 -22.70 -0.57 -28.35
C SER A 520 -23.02 0.66 -27.50
N THR A 521 -22.81 0.59 -26.18
CA THR A 521 -23.02 1.71 -25.25
C THR A 521 -21.91 2.75 -25.38
N SER A 522 -20.65 2.31 -25.46
CA SER A 522 -19.48 3.20 -25.62
C SER A 522 -19.49 3.93 -26.97
N MET A 523 -19.96 3.30 -28.06
CA MET A 523 -20.04 3.95 -29.38
C MET A 523 -21.20 4.95 -29.53
N ARG A 524 -22.30 4.80 -28.79
CA ARG A 524 -23.43 5.77 -28.84
C ARG A 524 -23.08 7.09 -28.17
N PHE A 525 -22.24 7.06 -27.13
CA PHE A 525 -21.80 8.25 -26.39
C PHE A 525 -21.09 9.27 -27.29
N PHE A 526 -20.22 8.82 -28.19
CA PHE A 526 -19.45 9.70 -29.08
C PHE A 526 -20.20 10.16 -30.34
N LYS A 527 -21.24 9.44 -30.78
CA LYS A 527 -22.00 9.80 -32.00
C LYS A 527 -22.95 10.99 -31.79
N SER A 528 -23.33 11.32 -30.55
CA SER A 528 -24.31 12.40 -30.28
C SER A 528 -23.70 13.81 -30.17
N LEU A 529 -22.38 13.91 -30.01
CA LEU A 529 -21.66 15.20 -29.87
C LEU A 529 -21.51 15.96 -31.20
N ASP A 530 -21.80 15.36 -32.35
CA ASP A 530 -21.43 15.89 -33.67
C ASP A 530 -22.60 16.42 -34.53
N THR A 531 -23.77 16.67 -33.95
CA THR A 531 -24.87 17.28 -34.70
C THR A 531 -25.66 18.27 -33.87
N HIS A 532 -25.29 19.57 -33.88
CA HIS A 532 -26.24 20.64 -33.55
C HIS A 532 -26.10 21.92 -34.40
N PRO A 533 -27.22 22.61 -34.72
CA PRO A 533 -27.43 23.31 -35.99
C PRO A 533 -27.29 24.85 -35.94
N TRP A 534 -26.66 25.41 -34.91
CA TRP A 534 -26.68 26.87 -34.67
C TRP A 534 -25.31 27.55 -34.65
N ILE A 535 -24.24 26.87 -35.08
CA ILE A 535 -22.92 27.50 -35.25
C ILE A 535 -22.68 27.77 -36.74
N ASP A 536 -22.59 29.06 -37.06
CA ASP A 536 -22.25 29.59 -38.38
C ASP A 536 -20.71 29.74 -38.50
N TYR A 537 -20.10 28.97 -39.41
CA TYR A 537 -18.64 28.89 -39.59
C TYR A 537 -18.07 29.85 -40.67
N THR A 538 -18.83 30.87 -41.09
CA THR A 538 -18.50 31.69 -42.27
C THR A 538 -17.28 32.62 -42.12
N TYR A 539 -16.53 32.61 -41.01
CA TYR A 539 -15.39 33.51 -40.79
C TYR A 539 -13.99 32.88 -40.69
N LEU A 540 -13.83 31.59 -41.00
CA LEU A 540 -12.52 30.90 -40.87
C LEU A 540 -11.93 30.34 -42.16
N LEU A 541 -12.35 30.84 -43.33
CA LEU A 541 -11.77 30.44 -44.62
C LEU A 541 -11.23 31.66 -45.39
N GLY A 542 -9.90 31.77 -45.48
CA GLY A 542 -9.21 32.58 -46.48
C GLY A 542 -9.12 31.83 -47.82
N PRO A 543 -9.03 32.51 -48.97
CA PRO A 543 -9.63 32.04 -50.21
C PRO A 543 -8.57 31.55 -51.19
N GLU A 544 -8.47 30.24 -51.42
CA GLU A 544 -7.99 29.65 -52.69
C GLU A 544 -8.59 28.24 -52.87
N ASP A 545 -9.89 28.19 -53.13
CA ASP A 545 -10.50 27.06 -53.84
C ASP A 545 -10.77 27.51 -55.28
N GLU A 546 -9.96 27.06 -56.24
CA GLU A 546 -10.37 26.99 -57.64
C GLU A 546 -11.06 25.65 -57.91
N VAL A 547 -12.29 25.76 -58.41
CA VAL A 547 -13.25 24.71 -58.73
C VAL A 547 -12.78 23.86 -59.91
N LEU A 548 -12.94 22.53 -59.85
CA LEU A 548 -13.19 21.72 -61.04
C LEU A 548 -14.26 20.65 -60.82
N THR A 549 -15.20 20.64 -61.77
CA THR A 549 -16.38 19.79 -61.88
C THR A 549 -16.09 18.41 -62.49
N THR A 550 -16.64 17.38 -61.82
CA THR A 550 -17.27 16.15 -62.34
C THR A 550 -16.51 15.11 -63.20
N TRP A 551 -16.61 13.86 -62.70
CA TRP A 551 -17.02 12.58 -63.34
C TRP A 551 -15.98 11.68 -64.06
N GLN A 552 -16.08 10.39 -63.70
CA GLN A 552 -15.43 9.17 -64.23
C GLN A 552 -13.96 8.89 -63.85
N GLY A 553 -13.79 8.02 -62.84
CA GLY A 553 -12.60 7.17 -62.70
C GLY A 553 -11.40 7.85 -62.06
N GLU A 554 -11.20 7.56 -60.77
CA GLU A 554 -9.98 7.76 -59.96
C GLU A 554 -9.18 9.07 -60.14
N SER A 555 -9.29 9.94 -59.14
CA SER A 555 -8.14 10.72 -58.66
C SER A 555 -8.35 11.12 -57.21
N ILE A 556 -7.43 10.64 -56.35
CA ILE A 556 -7.24 11.08 -54.97
C ILE A 556 -6.77 12.54 -55.02
N THR A 557 -7.55 13.44 -54.42
CA THR A 557 -7.05 14.76 -54.02
C THR A 557 -7.53 15.06 -52.61
N THR A 558 -6.63 14.73 -51.71
CA THR A 558 -6.45 15.18 -50.32
C THR A 558 -7.23 16.42 -49.91
N THR A 559 -8.01 16.27 -48.84
CA THR A 559 -7.86 17.16 -47.68
C THR A 559 -8.00 16.29 -46.43
N VAL A 560 -6.84 15.88 -45.90
CA VAL A 560 -6.75 15.24 -44.58
C VAL A 560 -7.00 16.35 -43.56
N GLN A 561 -8.22 16.44 -43.02
CA GLN A 561 -8.46 17.18 -41.79
C GLN A 561 -8.52 16.20 -40.62
N SER A 562 -7.45 16.30 -39.83
CA SER A 562 -7.13 15.51 -38.67
C SER A 562 -7.99 15.95 -37.48
N ASN A 563 -9.07 15.24 -37.20
CA ASN A 563 -9.66 15.28 -35.86
C ASN A 563 -9.26 14.00 -35.12
N ILE A 564 -8.30 14.17 -34.21
CA ILE A 564 -7.85 13.15 -33.26
C ILE A 564 -8.54 13.45 -31.94
N ALA A 565 -9.11 12.45 -31.28
CA ALA A 565 -9.41 12.51 -29.86
C ALA A 565 -8.38 11.63 -29.13
N PHE A 566 -7.71 12.22 -28.14
CA PHE A 566 -6.68 11.59 -27.29
C PHE A 566 -7.16 11.58 -25.84
N PHE A 567 -6.69 10.59 -25.07
CA PHE A 567 -6.55 10.73 -23.62
C PHE A 567 -5.04 10.73 -23.30
N SER A 568 -4.59 11.78 -22.64
CA SER A 568 -3.28 11.90 -22.01
C SER A 568 -3.51 12.02 -20.52
N VAL A 569 -2.77 11.25 -19.72
CA VAL A 569 -2.52 11.58 -18.32
C VAL A 569 -1.21 12.35 -18.32
N GLU A 570 -1.24 13.63 -17.98
CA GLU A 570 -0.01 14.43 -17.79
C GLU A 570 0.78 13.88 -16.60
N GLY A 571 2.10 13.71 -16.78
CA GLY A 571 3.04 13.53 -15.65
C GLY A 571 3.96 12.32 -15.70
N LEU A 572 3.74 11.35 -16.59
CA LEU A 572 4.58 10.15 -16.68
C LEU A 572 5.08 9.95 -18.11
N LEU A 573 6.33 10.37 -18.39
CA LEU A 573 7.36 9.72 -19.23
C LEU A 573 8.46 10.73 -19.67
N PRO A 574 9.75 10.32 -19.74
CA PRO A 574 10.84 11.15 -20.27
C PRO A 574 10.85 11.22 -21.81
N PRO A 575 11.50 12.23 -22.42
CA PRO A 575 11.48 12.43 -23.87
C PRO A 575 12.47 11.49 -24.59
N VAL A 576 12.00 10.66 -25.53
CA VAL A 576 12.88 9.84 -26.38
C VAL A 576 12.61 10.16 -27.87
N GLN A 577 13.69 10.50 -28.60
CA GLN A 577 13.69 11.18 -29.90
C GLN A 577 13.65 10.27 -31.15
N ASP A 578 13.84 8.95 -31.03
CA ASP A 578 14.33 8.15 -32.17
C ASP A 578 13.30 7.25 -32.90
N TYR A 579 11.99 7.35 -32.60
CA TYR A 579 10.97 6.48 -33.25
C TYR A 579 10.62 6.86 -34.71
N LYS A 580 11.09 8.00 -35.22
CA LYS A 580 10.62 8.56 -36.50
C LYS A 580 11.13 7.84 -37.75
N GLU A 581 12.24 7.10 -37.68
CA GLU A 581 12.86 6.53 -38.90
C GLU A 581 12.35 5.13 -39.28
N LEU A 582 11.78 4.35 -38.36
CA LEU A 582 11.28 3.00 -38.66
C LEU A 582 9.90 2.99 -39.38
N ILE A 583 9.15 4.09 -39.37
CA ILE A 583 7.73 4.12 -39.80
C ILE A 583 7.57 4.26 -41.33
N ARG A 584 8.66 4.27 -42.10
CA ARG A 584 8.58 4.65 -43.53
C ARG A 584 8.35 3.54 -44.54
N GLN A 585 8.28 2.25 -44.19
CA GLN A 585 8.00 1.22 -45.21
C GLN A 585 7.08 0.09 -44.76
N ASP A 586 6.17 -0.22 -45.69
CA ASP A 586 5.40 -1.45 -45.90
C ASP A 586 4.02 -1.64 -45.23
N ASN A 587 3.19 -2.38 -45.96
CA ASN A 587 1.74 -2.47 -45.86
C ASN A 587 1.18 -2.60 -44.42
N PRO A 588 -0.06 -2.16 -44.17
CA PRO A 588 -0.67 -2.14 -42.83
C PRO A 588 -0.59 -3.47 -42.08
N THR A 589 -0.64 -4.59 -42.80
CA THR A 589 -0.56 -5.95 -42.26
C THR A 589 0.83 -6.30 -41.72
N GLN A 590 1.90 -5.77 -42.33
CA GLN A 590 3.29 -6.03 -41.93
C GLN A 590 3.62 -5.32 -40.62
N ILE A 591 3.22 -4.05 -40.49
CA ILE A 591 3.34 -3.25 -39.26
C ILE A 591 2.62 -3.93 -38.08
N LEU A 592 1.39 -4.42 -38.30
CA LEU A 592 0.61 -5.10 -37.26
C LEU A 592 1.26 -6.42 -36.82
N THR A 593 1.78 -7.20 -37.76
CA THR A 593 2.41 -8.51 -37.49
C THR A 593 3.72 -8.34 -36.73
N GLU A 594 4.56 -7.38 -37.12
CA GLU A 594 5.82 -7.09 -36.41
C GLU A 594 5.58 -6.53 -35.01
N THR A 595 4.60 -5.64 -34.84
CA THR A 595 4.22 -5.09 -33.53
C THR A 595 3.71 -6.17 -32.57
N ILE A 596 2.91 -7.11 -33.06
CA ILE A 596 2.44 -8.26 -32.26
C ILE A 596 3.60 -9.19 -31.89
N SER A 597 4.55 -9.44 -32.79
CA SER A 597 5.76 -10.23 -32.48
C SER A 597 6.69 -9.57 -31.46
N VAL A 598 6.71 -8.24 -31.37
CA VAL A 598 7.45 -7.50 -30.33
C VAL A 598 6.78 -7.64 -28.95
N LEU A 599 5.44 -7.60 -28.91
CA LEU A 599 4.65 -7.78 -27.68
C LEU A 599 4.77 -9.20 -27.10
N SER A 600 4.81 -10.22 -27.96
CA SER A 600 4.95 -11.62 -27.52
C SER A 600 6.34 -11.98 -26.97
N ASN A 601 7.34 -11.11 -27.20
CA ASN A 601 8.74 -11.35 -26.82
C ASN A 601 9.18 -10.55 -25.58
N GLY A 602 8.26 -10.11 -24.71
CA GLY A 602 8.56 -9.65 -23.35
C GLY A 602 9.07 -8.21 -23.23
N ALA A 603 8.43 -7.24 -23.88
CA ALA A 603 8.76 -5.83 -23.68
C ALA A 603 8.42 -5.35 -22.25
N PRO A 604 9.23 -4.46 -21.62
CA PRO A 604 9.13 -4.18 -20.18
C PRO A 604 7.96 -3.28 -19.76
N ASP A 605 7.24 -2.67 -20.70
CA ASP A 605 6.09 -1.78 -20.44
C ASP A 605 5.04 -1.90 -21.55
N PRO A 606 3.74 -1.69 -21.25
CA PRO A 606 2.67 -1.78 -22.23
C PRO A 606 2.69 -0.62 -23.24
N LEU A 607 2.76 -0.96 -24.54
CA LEU A 607 2.54 -0.01 -25.63
C LEU A 607 1.07 -0.05 -26.08
N ILE A 608 0.41 1.10 -26.15
CA ILE A 608 -0.97 1.24 -26.64
C ILE A 608 -0.98 1.31 -28.18
N LEU A 609 -1.77 0.43 -28.82
CA LEU A 609 -1.96 0.39 -30.28
C LEU A 609 -3.27 1.09 -30.69
N PHE A 610 -3.20 2.00 -31.66
CA PHE A 610 -4.36 2.75 -32.18
C PHE A 610 -4.74 2.29 -33.59
N ILE A 611 -6.01 1.91 -33.81
CA ILE A 611 -6.57 1.66 -35.14
C ILE A 611 -7.74 2.64 -35.39
N ARG A 612 -7.65 3.44 -36.46
CA ARG A 612 -8.69 4.39 -36.87
C ARG A 612 -9.67 3.74 -37.87
N PRO A 613 -10.99 3.80 -37.64
CA PRO A 613 -11.98 3.64 -38.70
C PRO A 613 -12.10 4.93 -39.51
N THR A 614 -12.36 4.84 -40.82
CA THR A 614 -12.63 6.01 -41.68
C THR A 614 -14.13 6.12 -41.95
N ILE A 615 -14.65 7.34 -41.97
CA ILE A 615 -16.05 7.65 -42.34
C ILE A 615 -16.04 8.16 -43.79
N ASN A 616 -16.91 7.62 -44.64
CA ASN A 616 -17.06 8.11 -46.00
C ASN A 616 -18.08 9.27 -46.08
N SER A 617 -18.15 9.94 -47.23
CA SER A 617 -18.99 11.11 -47.47
C SER A 617 -20.51 10.90 -47.36
N ALA A 618 -20.97 9.67 -47.10
CA ALA A 618 -22.37 9.34 -46.82
C ALA A 618 -22.66 9.11 -45.32
N GLY A 619 -21.67 9.30 -44.44
CA GLY A 619 -21.85 9.16 -42.99
C GLY A 619 -21.87 7.71 -42.47
N HIS A 620 -21.36 6.75 -43.25
CA HIS A 620 -21.17 5.37 -42.79
C HIS A 620 -19.76 5.17 -42.24
N THR A 621 -19.65 4.52 -41.08
CA THR A 621 -18.37 4.03 -40.54
C THR A 621 -17.93 2.80 -41.33
N VAL A 622 -16.72 2.84 -41.92
CA VAL A 622 -16.06 1.63 -42.42
C VAL A 622 -15.16 1.12 -41.32
N THR A 623 -15.60 0.06 -40.65
CA THR A 623 -14.77 -0.77 -39.77
C THR A 623 -14.14 -1.87 -40.63
N PRO A 624 -12.85 -2.24 -40.45
CA PRO A 624 -12.32 -3.43 -41.11
C PRO A 624 -13.12 -4.66 -40.65
N TYR A 625 -13.93 -5.20 -41.57
CA TYR A 625 -14.55 -6.51 -41.41
C TYR A 625 -13.54 -7.57 -41.87
N GLY A 626 -13.19 -8.50 -40.99
CA GLY A 626 -12.59 -9.76 -41.42
C GLY A 626 -13.64 -10.58 -42.16
N TYR A 627 -13.37 -10.94 -43.41
CA TYR A 627 -14.17 -11.92 -44.14
C TYR A 627 -13.62 -13.30 -43.83
N THR A 628 -14.47 -14.22 -43.38
CA THR A 628 -14.18 -15.66 -43.38
C THR A 628 -14.51 -16.20 -44.77
N ASN A 629 -13.50 -16.57 -45.56
CA ASN A 629 -13.74 -17.42 -46.71
C ASN A 629 -13.86 -18.87 -46.21
N GLN A 630 -15.04 -19.48 -46.34
CA GLN A 630 -15.17 -20.93 -46.26
C GLN A 630 -14.91 -21.52 -47.64
N GLY A 631 -13.63 -21.68 -47.96
CA GLY A 631 -13.12 -22.21 -49.24
C GLY A 631 -11.73 -21.70 -49.54
#